data_AF-A0A087T6W4-F1
#
_entry.id   AF-A0A087T6W4-F1
#
_cell.length_a   1.000
_cell.length_b   1.000
_cell.length_c   1.000
_cell.angle_alpha   90.00
_cell.angle_beta   90.00
_cell.angle_gamma   90.00
#
_symmetry.space_group_name_H-M   'P 1'
#
loop_
_entity.id
_entity.type
_entity.pdbx_description
1 polymer ?
#
loop_
_entity_poly.entity_id
_entity_poly.type
_entity_poly.pdbx_seq_one_letter_code
_entity_poly.pdbx_strand_id
1 'polypeptide(L)' 'MNSSNLLPFAKKVYQVDFMPGIRASPSGSFSNYIRICISFYPLDVLLSAVRRLCLAISDFQLKANDDPDFWQSYMN' A
#
# COMPACT_ATOMS: atom_id res chain seq x y z
N MET A 1 -7.77 -5.00 7.04
CA MET A 1 -7.40 -4.15 5.89
C MET A 1 -6.77 -5.03 4.82
N ASN A 2 -7.35 -5.09 3.62
CA ASN A 2 -6.76 -5.79 2.49
C ASN A 2 -5.72 -4.88 1.82
N SER A 3 -4.48 -5.37 1.67
CA SER A 3 -3.39 -4.64 1.00
C SER A 3 -3.72 -4.23 -0.43
N SER A 4 -4.64 -4.95 -1.08
CA SER A 4 -5.13 -4.65 -2.43
C SER A 4 -5.93 -3.35 -2.49
N ASN A 5 -6.58 -2.95 -1.39
CA ASN A 5 -7.34 -1.70 -1.32
C ASN A 5 -6.41 -0.51 -1.07
N LEU A 6 -5.30 -0.72 -0.35
CA LEU A 6 -4.29 0.29 -0.10
C LEU A 6 -3.52 0.68 -1.37
N LEU A 7 -3.26 -0.28 -2.26
CA LEU A 7 -2.37 -0.09 -3.40
C LEU A 7 -2.78 1.08 -4.33
N PRO A 8 -4.02 1.19 -4.82
CA PRO A 8 -4.41 2.30 -5.69
C PRO A 8 -4.26 3.67 -5.01
N PHE A 9 -4.61 3.77 -3.73
CA PHE A 9 -4.47 4.99 -2.93
C PHE A 9 -2.99 5.39 -2.75
N ALA A 10 -2.15 4.46 -2.29
CA ALA A 10 -0.73 4.69 -2.08
C ALA A 10 -0.03 5.11 -3.39
N LYS A 11 -0.41 4.47 -4.50
CA LYS A 11 0.12 4.78 -5.83
C LYS A 11 -0.31 6.16 -6.33
N LYS A 12 -1.59 6.51 -6.21
CA LYS A 12 -2.14 7.78 -6.71
C LYS A 12 -1.71 8.99 -5.87
N VAL A 13 -1.74 8.86 -4.54
CA VAL A 13 -1.56 10.00 -3.62
C VAL A 13 -0.10 10.16 -3.18
N TYR A 14 0.58 9.05 -2.87
CA TYR A 14 1.94 9.08 -2.32
C TYR A 14 3.01 8.63 -3.32
N GLN A 15 2.62 8.23 -4.53
CA GLN A 15 3.53 7.72 -5.57
C GLN A 15 4.41 6.56 -5.05
N VAL A 16 3.81 5.66 -4.28
CA VAL A 16 4.44 4.42 -3.79
C VAL A 16 3.72 3.22 -4.37
N ASP A 17 4.48 2.28 -4.90
CA ASP A 17 3.98 1.03 -5.47
C ASP A 17 4.53 -0.17 -4.67
N PHE A 18 3.76 -1.25 -4.60
CA PHE A 18 4.13 -2.49 -3.93
C PHE A 18 3.28 -3.65 -4.44
N MET A 19 3.71 -4.88 -4.19
CA MET A 19 2.90 -6.06 -4.52
C MET A 19 2.01 -6.44 -3.32
N PRO A 20 0.68 -6.54 -3.48
CA PRO A 20 -0.20 -7.08 -2.45
C PRO A 20 0.20 -8.52 -2.09
N GLY A 21 0.27 -8.83 -0.80
CA GLY A 21 0.75 -10.12 -0.29
C GLY A 21 -0.07 -11.32 -0.76
N ILE A 22 -1.37 -11.11 -1.00
CA ILE A 22 -2.29 -12.14 -1.53
C ILE A 22 -1.80 -12.73 -2.85
N ARG A 23 -1.08 -11.96 -3.69
CA ARG A 23 -0.53 -12.44 -4.97
C ARG A 23 0.59 -13.46 -4.81
N ALA A 24 1.15 -13.60 -3.61
CA ALA A 24 2.19 -14.59 -3.28
C ALA A 24 1.76 -15.58 -2.19
N SER A 25 0.46 -15.64 -1.85
CA SER A 25 -0.05 -16.57 -0.86
C SER A 25 -1.10 -17.49 -1.48
N PRO A 26 -0.76 -18.75 -1.78
CA PRO A 26 -1.72 -19.73 -2.32
C PRO A 26 -2.95 -19.93 -1.44
N SER A 27 -2.81 -19.76 -0.12
CA SER A 27 -3.91 -19.88 0.85
C SER A 27 -4.66 -18.57 1.11
N GLY A 28 -4.18 -17.44 0.58
CA GLY A 28 -4.74 -16.11 0.84
C GLY A 28 -4.43 -15.56 2.24
N SER A 29 -3.64 -16.26 3.07
CA SER A 29 -3.29 -15.85 4.43
C SER A 29 -2.58 -14.48 4.52
N PHE A 30 -2.02 -14.00 3.41
CA PHE A 30 -1.28 -12.75 3.33
C PHE A 30 -2.08 -11.58 2.73
N SER A 31 -3.40 -11.61 2.86
CA SER A 31 -4.30 -10.56 2.34
C SER A 31 -3.98 -9.15 2.86
N ASN A 32 -3.48 -9.04 4.09
CA ASN A 32 -3.07 -7.79 4.75
C ASN A 32 -1.56 -7.51 4.71
N TYR A 33 -0.77 -8.30 3.97
CA TYR A 33 0.68 -8.12 3.86
C TYR A 33 1.02 -7.40 2.56
N ILE A 34 2.21 -6.81 2.50
CA ILE A 34 2.78 -6.21 1.29
C ILE A 34 4.17 -6.78 1.03
N ARG A 35 4.59 -6.87 -0.23
CA ARG A 35 5.99 -7.14 -0.59
C ARG A 35 6.64 -5.88 -1.14
N ILE A 36 7.81 -5.57 -0.60
CA ILE A 36 8.67 -4.47 -1.01
C ILE A 36 9.95 -5.04 -1.65
N CYS A 37 10.48 -4.33 -2.64
CA CYS A 37 11.74 -4.66 -3.28
C CYS A 37 12.74 -3.52 -3.04
N ILE A 38 13.95 -3.87 -2.57
CA ILE A 38 14.99 -2.90 -2.23
C ILE A 38 16.21 -2.97 -3.16
N SER A 39 16.24 -3.94 -4.08
CA SER A 39 17.45 -4.28 -4.84
C SER A 39 17.77 -3.33 -6.00
N PHE A 40 16.82 -2.51 -6.45
CA PHE A 40 16.92 -1.75 -7.70
C PHE A 40 16.91 -0.23 -7.51
N TYR A 41 16.97 0.26 -6.27
CA TYR A 41 16.81 1.68 -5.97
C TYR A 41 17.95 2.20 -5.08
N PRO A 42 18.41 3.44 -5.29
CA PRO A 42 19.30 4.14 -4.36
C PRO A 42 18.72 4.24 -2.94
N LEU A 43 19.60 4.31 -1.93
CA LEU A 43 19.20 4.33 -0.52
C LEU A 43 18.29 5.52 -0.17
N ASP A 44 18.58 6.70 -0.68
CA ASP A 44 17.77 7.90 -0.47
C ASP A 44 16.35 7.76 -1.04
N VAL A 45 16.23 7.14 -2.23
CA VAL A 45 14.94 6.80 -2.83
C VAL A 45 14.17 5.80 -1.95
N LEU A 46 14.85 4.78 -1.43
CA LEU A 46 14.25 3.79 -0.52
C LEU A 46 13.76 4.45 0.78
N LEU A 47 14.57 5.29 1.41
CA LEU A 47 14.19 5.98 2.64
C LEU A 47 13.00 6.93 2.42
N SER A 48 12.98 7.65 1.29
CA SER A 48 11.84 8.46 0.89
C SER A 48 10.58 7.61 0.66
N ALA A 49 10.71 6.48 -0.03
CA ALA A 49 9.59 5.58 -0.28
C ALA A 49 9.02 4.96 1.01
N VAL A 50 9.86 4.54 1.96
CA VAL A 50 9.41 4.02 3.26
C VAL A 50 8.65 5.09 4.05
N ARG A 51 9.15 6.33 4.11
CA ARG A 51 8.44 7.44 4.78
C ARG A 51 7.07 7.68 4.16
N ARG A 52 6.99 7.75 2.83
CA ARG A 52 5.73 7.94 2.09
C ARG A 52 4.77 6.75 2.27
N LEU A 53 5.29 5.53 2.34
CA LEU A 53 4.49 4.34 2.62
C LEU A 53 3.88 4.38 4.04
N CYS A 54 4.66 4.77 5.05
CA CYS A 54 4.14 4.93 6.41
C CYS A 54 3.03 5.97 6.48
N LEU A 55 3.20 7.12 5.82
CA LEU A 55 2.14 8.15 5.71
C LEU A 55 0.91 7.61 4.98
N ALA A 56 1.10 6.92 3.85
CA ALA A 56 -0.01 6.32 3.11
C ALA A 56 -0.80 5.32 3.97
N ILE A 57 -0.14 4.48 4.77
CA ILE A 57 -0.81 3.53 5.67
C ILE A 57 -1.60 4.27 6.75
N SER A 58 -0.99 5.27 7.39
CA SER A 58 -1.64 6.06 8.44
C SER A 58 -2.89 6.77 7.91
N ASP A 59 -2.76 7.50 6.81
CA ASP A 59 -3.85 8.28 6.25
C ASP A 59 -4.95 7.38 5.67
N PHE A 60 -4.58 6.22 5.11
CA PHE A 60 -5.55 5.23 4.66
C PHE A 60 -6.34 4.63 5.84
N GLN A 61 -5.69 4.34 6.97
CA GLN A 61 -6.38 3.85 8.17
C GLN A 61 -7.35 4.87 8.74
N LEU A 62 -6.93 6.14 8.84
CA LEU A 62 -7.81 7.23 9.28
C LEU A 62 -9.04 7.35 8.38
N LYS A 63 -8.84 7.42 7.06
CA LYS A 63 -9.94 7.51 6.09
C LYS A 63 -10.85 6.27 6.09
N ALA A 64 -10.29 5.08 6.23
CA ALA A 64 -11.06 3.83 6.30
C ALA A 64 -11.97 3.76 7.54
N ASN A 65 -11.57 4.40 8.64
CA ASN A 65 -12.38 4.47 9.84
C ASN A 65 -13.56 5.44 9.68
N ASP A 66 -13.39 6.51 8.89
CA ASP A 66 -14.45 7.47 8.58
C ASP A 66 -15.41 6.93 7.51
N ASP A 67 -14.88 6.28 6.47
CA ASP A 67 -15.61 5.65 5.37
C ASP A 67 -14.91 4.34 4.93
N PRO A 68 -15.47 3.15 5.27
CA PRO A 68 -14.87 1.86 4.93
C PRO A 68 -14.68 1.59 3.43
N ASP A 69 -15.40 2.32 2.57
CA ASP A 69 -15.42 2.13 1.12
C ASP A 69 -14.71 3.25 0.34
N PHE A 70 -14.06 4.20 1.03
CA PHE A 70 -13.42 5.36 0.39
C PHE A 70 -12.40 4.99 -0.70
N TRP A 71 -11.74 3.83 -0.56
CA TRP A 71 -10.73 3.33 -1.47
C TRP A 71 -11.30 3.02 -2.87
N GLN A 72 -12.61 2.80 -3.00
CA GLN A 72 -13.27 2.55 -4.29
C GLN A 72 -13.11 3.75 -5.24
N SER A 73 -13.01 4.98 -4.70
CA SER A 73 -12.76 6.19 -5.49
C SER A 73 -11.40 6.22 -6.20
N TYR A 74 -10.49 5.30 -5.83
CA TYR A 74 -9.14 5.18 -6.39
C TYR A 74 -9.00 4.00 -7.37
N MET A 75 -10.04 3.18 -7.57
CA MET A 75 -10.00 2.02 -8.47
C MET A 75 -10.35 2.34 -9.93
N ASN A 76 -10.73 3.58 -10.24
CA ASN A 76 -11.02 4.07 -11.59
C ASN A 76 -9.90 5.00 -12.09
#